data_AF-A0A0C9TC27-F1
#
_entry.id   AF-A0A0C9TC27-F1
#
_cell.length_a   1.000
_cell.length_b   1.000
_cell.length_c   1.000
_cell.angle_alpha   90.00
_cell.angle_beta   90.00
_cell.angle_gamma   90.00
#
_symmetry.space_group_name_H-M   'P 1'
#
loop_
_entity.id
_entity.type
_entity.pdbx_description
1 polymer ?
#
loop_
_entity_poly.entity_id
_entity_poly.type
_entity_poly.pdbx_seq_one_letter_code
_entity_poly.pdbx_strand_id
1 'polypeptide(L)'
;MSLSVPQRPSSEPATAHPSAINDNTTDLLEEMPEWWKPPQHPFLKRLFQGLCLISVSRPSLEDHWESKRNQAAWDAHKRLVCDRLSNSNIIGGLILTASAVFLSTLPPLPSFMAYTATGPYLLTLISFAHALGSMLTGNVVVLVYESCDRMWAKNVLTADRFRLYAILVFLAWPGLSLGFSIIVLMIALLVSVFSSGLIWLQTIAVLEMLLWVWLIPAFIYCAIPKKSNQGYQPVLPLHNHPRIRAARPDQADVPVLSTRGRNSPHLSLAAALAKLLEFGVPAQQLLAGASTDG
;
A
#
# COMPACT_ATOMS: atom_id res chain seq x y z
N MET A 1 -3.74 -56.31 -11.92
CA MET A 1 -2.47 -55.57 -12.12
C MET A 1 -2.04 -55.03 -10.76
N SER A 2 -1.10 -55.72 -10.10
CA SER A 2 -0.59 -55.35 -8.78
C SER A 2 0.47 -54.26 -8.91
N LEU A 3 0.23 -53.11 -8.28
CA LEU A 3 1.18 -52.01 -8.21
C LEU A 3 2.21 -52.31 -7.12
N SER A 4 3.46 -52.45 -7.54
CA SER A 4 4.64 -52.63 -6.70
C SER A 4 4.92 -51.36 -5.89
N VAL A 5 4.99 -51.52 -4.57
CA VAL A 5 5.37 -50.46 -3.62
C VAL A 5 6.89 -50.26 -3.69
N PRO A 6 7.41 -49.03 -3.94
CA PRO A 6 8.84 -48.78 -3.97
C PRO A 6 9.45 -48.81 -2.56
N GLN A 7 10.50 -49.60 -2.42
CA GLN A 7 11.25 -49.83 -1.19
C GLN A 7 12.17 -48.64 -0.89
N ARG A 8 12.05 -48.07 0.31
CA ARG A 8 12.80 -46.88 0.76
C ARG A 8 14.24 -47.28 1.14
N PRO A 9 15.29 -46.67 0.55
CA PRO A 9 16.67 -46.97 0.90
C PRO A 9 17.05 -46.43 2.28
N SER A 10 17.96 -47.18 2.88
CA SER A 10 18.45 -47.15 4.26
C SER A 10 19.25 -45.91 4.63
N SER A 11 19.09 -45.56 5.90
CA SER A 11 19.80 -44.55 6.71
C SER A 11 21.31 -44.45 6.47
N GLU A 12 21.73 -43.28 5.98
CA GLU A 12 23.12 -42.83 5.91
C GLU A 12 23.53 -42.18 7.26
N PRO A 13 24.74 -42.43 7.77
CA PRO A 13 25.17 -41.97 9.10
C PRO A 13 25.39 -40.45 9.15
N ALA A 14 24.81 -39.85 10.18
CA ALA A 14 24.88 -38.42 10.50
C ALA A 14 26.34 -37.96 10.66
N THR A 15 26.84 -37.26 9.64
CA THR A 15 28.04 -36.43 9.73
C THR A 15 27.74 -35.22 10.60
N ALA A 16 28.55 -35.03 11.64
CA ALA A 16 28.44 -33.92 12.57
C ALA A 16 28.53 -32.58 11.81
N HIS A 17 27.41 -31.87 11.76
CA HIS A 17 27.36 -30.52 11.22
C HIS A 17 28.28 -29.60 12.05
N PRO A 18 29.18 -28.84 11.41
CA PRO A 18 30.00 -27.85 12.11
C PRO A 18 29.06 -26.86 12.81
N SER A 19 29.29 -26.68 14.12
CA SER A 19 28.55 -25.75 14.96
C SER A 19 28.44 -24.40 14.26
N ALA A 20 27.20 -23.97 14.03
CA ALA A 20 26.87 -22.66 13.50
C ALA A 20 27.62 -21.60 14.30
N ILE A 21 28.64 -21.02 13.66
CA ILE A 21 29.38 -19.87 14.17
C ILE A 21 28.34 -18.77 14.41
N ASN A 22 28.33 -18.25 15.63
CA ASN A 22 27.41 -17.23 16.11
C ASN A 22 27.61 -15.90 15.35
N ASP A 23 27.07 -15.77 14.15
CA ASP A 23 27.04 -14.52 13.35
C ASP A 23 26.07 -13.46 13.90
N ASN A 24 25.38 -13.74 15.01
CA ASN A 24 24.30 -12.89 15.53
C ASN A 24 24.77 -11.59 16.22
N THR A 25 26.07 -11.40 16.46
CA THR A 25 26.53 -10.23 17.25
C THR A 25 26.81 -8.99 16.38
N THR A 26 27.15 -9.15 15.11
CA THR A 26 27.54 -8.02 14.23
C THR A 26 26.33 -7.24 13.71
N ASP A 27 25.16 -7.87 13.59
CA ASP A 27 23.94 -7.27 13.03
C ASP A 27 23.27 -6.22 13.95
N LEU A 28 23.62 -6.19 15.25
CA LEU A 28 22.96 -5.35 16.25
C LEU A 28 23.39 -3.87 16.22
N LEU A 29 24.52 -3.54 15.58
CA LEU A 29 25.08 -2.19 15.57
C LEU A 29 25.01 -1.48 14.22
N GLU A 30 24.33 -2.04 13.21
CA GLU A 30 24.26 -1.38 11.90
C GLU A 30 23.49 -0.06 11.99
N GLU A 31 24.22 1.05 11.97
CA GLU A 31 23.67 2.40 12.01
C GLU A 31 22.87 2.69 10.73
N MET A 32 21.80 3.47 10.86
CA MET A 32 20.99 3.87 9.70
C MET A 32 21.84 4.72 8.74
N PRO A 33 21.90 4.39 7.45
CA PRO A 33 22.68 5.17 6.50
C PRO A 33 22.26 6.65 6.45
N GLU A 34 23.21 7.56 6.27
CA GLU A 34 22.94 9.01 6.31
C GLU A 34 21.90 9.46 5.28
N TRP A 35 21.81 8.76 4.15
CA TRP A 35 20.87 9.09 3.08
C TRP A 35 19.42 8.73 3.33
N TRP A 36 19.14 8.01 4.41
CA TRP A 36 17.79 7.79 4.90
C TRP A 36 17.24 8.98 5.69
N LYS A 37 18.14 9.87 6.16
CA LYS A 37 17.75 11.08 6.87
C LYS A 37 17.08 12.05 5.88
N PRO A 38 16.05 12.80 6.31
CA PRO A 38 15.37 13.76 5.44
C PRO A 38 16.34 14.82 4.92
N PRO A 39 16.17 15.31 3.68
CA PRO A 39 17.04 16.33 3.11
C PRO A 39 16.96 17.64 3.90
N GLN A 40 18.05 18.41 3.94
CA GLN A 40 18.14 19.65 4.72
C GLN A 40 17.23 20.77 4.18
N HIS A 41 16.97 20.77 2.87
CA HIS A 41 16.13 21.79 2.24
C HIS A 41 14.65 21.65 2.69
N PRO A 42 14.01 22.71 3.20
CA PRO A 42 12.71 22.63 3.86
C PRO A 42 11.58 22.11 2.96
N PHE A 43 11.59 22.49 1.68
CA PHE A 43 10.60 22.00 0.71
C PHE A 43 10.78 20.51 0.43
N LEU A 44 12.02 20.05 0.19
CA LEU A 44 12.30 18.63 -0.07
C LEU A 44 12.03 17.79 1.17
N LYS A 45 12.27 18.33 2.37
CA LYS A 45 11.92 17.69 3.63
C LYS A 45 10.43 17.43 3.71
N ARG A 46 9.58 18.42 3.41
CA ARG A 46 8.12 18.25 3.39
C ARG A 46 7.66 17.26 2.33
N LEU A 47 8.23 17.32 1.13
CA LEU A 47 7.91 16.37 0.06
C LEU A 47 8.28 14.94 0.46
N PHE A 48 9.47 14.74 1.03
CA PHE A 48 9.93 13.45 1.54
C PHE A 48 9.03 12.94 2.66
N GLN A 49 8.69 13.79 3.64
CA GLN A 49 7.76 13.44 4.72
C GLN A 49 6.37 13.06 4.18
N GLY A 50 5.87 13.78 3.17
CA GLY A 50 4.63 13.46 2.50
C GLY A 50 4.68 12.11 1.78
N LEU A 51 5.77 11.85 1.04
CA LEU A 51 6.01 10.56 0.40
C LEU A 51 6.06 9.43 1.43
N CYS A 52 6.82 9.58 2.52
CA CYS A 52 6.90 8.61 3.61
C CYS A 52 5.54 8.39 4.28
N LEU A 53 4.76 9.45 4.47
CA LEU A 53 3.43 9.36 5.08
C LEU A 53 2.49 8.56 4.16
N ILE A 54 2.53 8.82 2.85
CA ILE A 54 1.68 8.10 1.89
C ILE A 54 2.17 6.66 1.73
N SER A 55 3.47 6.39 1.64
CA SER A 55 4.00 5.05 1.40
C SER A 55 4.03 4.15 2.65
N VAL A 56 4.41 4.69 3.80
CA VAL A 56 4.68 3.93 5.04
C VAL A 56 3.69 4.28 6.17
N SER A 57 2.80 5.25 6.00
CA SER A 57 1.91 5.78 7.06
C SER A 57 2.67 6.46 8.22
N ARG A 58 3.95 6.79 8.02
CA ARG A 58 4.80 7.42 9.03
C ARG A 58 5.49 8.64 8.41
N PRO A 59 5.63 9.75 9.15
CA PRO A 59 6.30 10.94 8.63
C PRO A 59 7.82 10.77 8.47
N SER A 60 8.37 9.64 8.90
CA SER A 60 9.81 9.41 8.97
C SER A 60 10.14 7.92 8.73
N LEU A 61 11.38 7.62 8.32
CA LEU A 61 11.79 6.26 7.96
C LEU A 61 12.46 5.49 9.11
N GLU A 62 12.64 6.12 10.27
CA GLU A 62 13.32 5.52 11.43
C GLU A 62 12.56 4.27 11.92
N ASP A 63 11.24 4.36 12.09
CA ASP A 63 10.40 3.20 12.46
C ASP A 63 10.48 2.09 11.40
N HIS A 64 10.54 2.48 10.12
CA HIS A 64 10.65 1.54 9.01
C HIS A 64 12.02 0.86 9.00
N TRP A 65 13.09 1.59 9.32
CA TRP A 65 14.43 1.04 9.48
C TRP A 65 14.50 0.07 10.67
N GLU A 66 13.94 0.46 11.81
CA GLU A 66 13.88 -0.39 13.00
C GLU A 66 13.12 -1.69 12.72
N SER A 67 12.03 -1.63 11.95
CA SER A 67 11.28 -2.82 11.56
C SER A 67 12.13 -3.85 10.78
N LYS A 68 13.19 -3.42 10.08
CA LYS A 68 14.07 -4.31 9.32
C LYS A 68 15.12 -5.02 10.18
N ARG A 69 15.36 -4.57 11.42
CA ARG A 69 16.28 -5.24 12.34
C ARG A 69 15.70 -6.53 12.91
N ASN A 70 14.37 -6.63 13.01
CA ASN A 70 13.68 -7.77 13.58
C ASN A 70 12.69 -8.38 12.58
N GLN A 71 12.81 -9.68 12.29
CA GLN A 71 11.90 -10.40 11.40
C GLN A 71 10.43 -10.27 11.80
N ALA A 72 10.13 -10.34 13.10
CA ALA A 72 8.76 -10.20 13.60
C ALA A 72 8.20 -8.79 13.35
N ALA A 73 9.05 -7.75 13.50
CA ALA A 73 8.66 -6.37 13.24
C ALA A 73 8.47 -6.11 11.73
N TRP A 74 9.34 -6.69 10.89
CA TRP A 74 9.20 -6.65 9.44
C TRP A 74 7.89 -7.30 8.98
N ASP A 75 7.57 -8.49 9.48
CA ASP A 75 6.34 -9.18 9.12
C ASP A 75 5.08 -8.44 9.59
N ALA A 76 5.12 -7.81 10.77
CA ALA A 76 4.05 -6.94 11.24
C ALA A 76 3.89 -5.70 10.35
N HIS A 77 4.99 -5.06 9.96
CA HIS A 77 4.99 -3.91 9.06
C HIS A 77 4.45 -4.28 7.66
N LYS A 78 4.90 -5.40 7.10
CA LYS A 78 4.41 -5.96 5.82
C LYS A 78 2.90 -6.20 5.85
N ARG A 79 2.38 -6.86 6.90
CA ARG A 79 0.93 -7.07 7.05
C ARG A 79 0.18 -5.75 7.05
N LEU A 80 0.63 -4.76 7.83
CA LEU A 80 -0.01 -3.43 7.88
C LEU A 80 -0.05 -2.76 6.50
N VAL A 81 1.05 -2.80 5.75
CA VAL A 81 1.12 -2.20 4.39
C VAL A 81 0.19 -2.94 3.43
N CYS A 82 0.21 -4.28 3.42
CA CYS A 82 -0.66 -5.10 2.56
C CYS A 82 -2.15 -4.89 2.89
N ASP A 83 -2.52 -4.86 4.17
CA ASP A 83 -3.91 -4.64 4.61
C ASP A 83 -4.41 -3.26 4.15
N ARG A 84 -3.57 -2.23 4.27
CA ARG A 84 -3.91 -0.87 3.83
C ARG A 84 -4.09 -0.79 2.31
N LEU A 85 -3.22 -1.44 1.54
CA LEU A 85 -3.33 -1.51 0.08
C LEU A 85 -4.57 -2.31 -0.34
N SER A 86 -4.90 -3.39 0.35
CA SER A 86 -6.12 -4.15 0.13
C SER A 86 -7.37 -3.29 0.35
N ASN A 87 -7.43 -2.55 1.46
CA ASN A 87 -8.50 -1.60 1.72
C ASN A 87 -8.59 -0.50 0.64
N SER A 88 -7.44 0.00 0.18
CA SER A 88 -7.38 0.98 -0.91
C SER A 88 -7.88 0.41 -2.23
N ASN A 89 -7.58 -0.86 -2.53
CA ASN A 89 -8.08 -1.57 -3.71
C ASN A 89 -9.59 -1.77 -3.66
N ILE A 90 -10.16 -2.07 -2.48
CA ILE A 90 -11.62 -2.15 -2.29
C ILE A 90 -12.27 -0.80 -2.62
N ILE A 91 -11.73 0.30 -2.06
CA ILE A 91 -12.21 1.66 -2.35
C ILE A 91 -12.07 2.00 -3.84
N GLY A 92 -10.91 1.66 -4.43
CA GLY A 92 -10.66 1.83 -5.87
C GLY A 92 -11.68 1.09 -6.74
N GLY A 93 -12.04 -0.16 -6.37
CA GLY A 93 -13.06 -0.94 -7.07
C GLY A 93 -14.46 -0.30 -6.98
N LEU A 94 -14.81 0.29 -5.84
CA LEU A 94 -16.07 1.04 -5.68
C LEU A 94 -16.11 2.27 -6.58
N ILE A 95 -15.03 3.07 -6.60
CA ILE A 95 -14.93 4.26 -7.44
C ILE A 95 -14.93 3.90 -8.93
N LEU A 96 -14.23 2.81 -9.29
CA LEU A 96 -14.21 2.28 -10.65
C LEU A 96 -15.61 1.88 -11.10
N THR A 97 -16.35 1.16 -10.25
CA THR A 97 -17.73 0.74 -10.54
C THR A 97 -18.67 1.95 -10.68
N ALA A 98 -18.60 2.92 -9.77
CA ALA A 98 -19.39 4.14 -9.85
C ALA A 98 -19.10 4.93 -11.14
N SER A 99 -17.82 5.10 -11.47
CA SER A 99 -17.39 5.78 -12.70
C SER A 99 -17.86 5.02 -13.94
N ALA A 100 -17.78 3.69 -13.93
CA ALA A 100 -18.29 2.86 -15.03
C ALA A 100 -19.79 3.02 -15.23
N VAL A 101 -20.57 3.09 -14.15
CA VAL A 101 -22.02 3.35 -14.21
C VAL A 101 -22.29 4.71 -14.86
N PHE A 102 -21.59 5.78 -14.44
CA PHE A 102 -21.75 7.09 -15.08
C PHE A 102 -21.35 7.11 -16.56
N LEU A 103 -20.33 6.34 -16.95
CA LEU A 103 -19.89 6.25 -18.34
C LEU A 103 -20.83 5.43 -19.24
N SER A 104 -21.52 4.44 -18.68
CA SER A 104 -22.33 3.46 -19.43
C SER A 104 -23.83 3.73 -19.42
N THR A 105 -24.32 4.57 -18.51
CA THR A 105 -25.75 4.84 -18.36
C THR A 105 -26.12 6.23 -18.86
N LEU A 106 -27.32 6.35 -19.43
CA LEU A 106 -27.91 7.65 -19.72
C LEU A 106 -28.46 8.26 -18.42
N PRO A 107 -28.34 9.59 -18.22
CA PRO A 107 -28.91 10.24 -17.06
C PRO A 107 -30.42 10.02 -17.04
N PRO A 108 -30.99 9.51 -15.94
CA PRO A 108 -32.43 9.27 -15.87
C PRO A 108 -33.22 10.57 -16.04
N LEU A 109 -32.65 11.69 -15.61
CA LEU A 109 -33.20 13.03 -15.76
C LEU A 109 -32.08 14.00 -16.21
N PRO A 110 -31.92 14.23 -17.52
CA PRO A 110 -30.88 15.11 -18.06
C PRO A 110 -30.92 16.54 -17.50
N SER A 111 -32.11 17.00 -17.08
CA SER A 111 -32.30 18.32 -16.45
C SER A 111 -31.70 18.44 -15.05
N PHE A 112 -31.50 17.34 -14.33
CA PHE A 112 -30.96 17.37 -12.96
C PHE A 112 -29.45 17.20 -12.93
N MET A 113 -28.90 16.34 -13.78
CA MET A 113 -27.47 16.04 -13.79
C MET A 113 -27.02 15.60 -15.19
N ALA A 114 -26.54 16.56 -15.97
CA ALA A 114 -26.04 16.32 -17.33
C ALA A 114 -24.61 15.74 -17.33
N TYR A 115 -24.39 14.60 -16.66
CA TYR A 115 -23.07 13.96 -16.56
C TYR A 115 -22.57 13.37 -17.90
N THR A 116 -23.43 13.33 -18.92
CA THR A 116 -23.07 12.98 -20.31
C THR A 116 -22.56 14.16 -21.12
N ALA A 117 -22.59 15.38 -20.58
CA ALA A 117 -21.93 16.52 -21.22
C ALA A 117 -20.43 16.24 -21.37
N THR A 118 -19.81 16.74 -22.44
CA THR A 118 -18.43 16.41 -22.83
C THR A 118 -17.43 16.62 -21.69
N GLY A 119 -17.55 17.71 -20.93
CA GLY A 119 -16.66 18.02 -19.81
C GLY A 119 -16.69 16.97 -18.70
N PRO A 120 -17.84 16.79 -18.00
CA PRO A 120 -18.00 15.75 -16.99
C PRO A 120 -17.68 14.34 -17.48
N TYR A 121 -18.03 14.02 -18.73
CA TYR A 121 -17.75 12.71 -19.31
C TYR A 121 -16.23 12.45 -19.40
N LEU A 122 -15.46 13.40 -19.93
CA LEU A 122 -13.99 13.30 -20.00
C LEU A 122 -13.34 13.21 -18.61
N LEU A 123 -13.81 14.02 -17.66
CA LEU A 123 -13.31 13.95 -16.28
C LEU A 123 -13.62 12.59 -15.64
N THR A 124 -14.81 12.05 -15.86
CA THR A 124 -15.20 10.71 -15.37
C THR A 124 -14.31 9.62 -15.98
N LEU A 125 -13.95 9.74 -17.26
CA LEU A 125 -13.05 8.81 -17.93
C LEU A 125 -11.62 8.86 -17.35
N ILE A 126 -11.10 10.07 -17.09
CA ILE A 126 -9.80 10.25 -16.42
C ILE A 126 -9.83 9.64 -15.01
N SER A 127 -10.90 9.90 -14.25
CA SER A 127 -11.12 9.29 -12.94
C SER A 127 -11.09 7.76 -13.03
N PHE A 128 -11.85 7.18 -13.98
CA PHE A 128 -11.93 5.75 -14.20
C PHE A 128 -10.54 5.15 -14.50
N ALA A 129 -9.76 5.77 -15.38
CA ALA A 129 -8.42 5.31 -15.73
C ALA A 129 -7.47 5.35 -14.51
N HIS A 130 -7.53 6.40 -13.70
CA HIS A 130 -6.71 6.51 -12.48
C HIS A 130 -7.13 5.55 -11.36
N ALA A 131 -8.44 5.28 -11.21
CA ALA A 131 -8.93 4.25 -10.28
C ALA A 131 -8.45 2.87 -10.69
N LEU A 132 -8.56 2.53 -11.98
CA LEU A 132 -8.07 1.27 -12.53
C LEU A 132 -6.56 1.13 -12.36
N GLY A 133 -5.80 2.17 -12.74
CA GLY A 133 -4.35 2.21 -12.57
C GLY A 133 -3.91 2.08 -11.12
N SER A 134 -4.61 2.74 -10.19
CA SER A 134 -4.38 2.57 -8.75
C SER A 134 -4.61 1.13 -8.30
N MET A 135 -5.69 0.50 -8.73
CA MET A 135 -6.02 -0.87 -8.33
C MET A 135 -5.01 -1.88 -8.87
N LEU A 136 -4.60 -1.73 -10.14
CA LEU A 136 -3.59 -2.59 -10.75
C LEU A 136 -2.23 -2.44 -10.05
N THR A 137 -1.77 -1.20 -9.89
CA THR A 137 -0.48 -0.92 -9.23
C THR A 137 -0.49 -1.33 -7.76
N GLY A 138 -1.60 -1.13 -7.04
CA GLY A 138 -1.79 -1.59 -5.66
C GLY A 138 -1.65 -3.11 -5.53
N ASN A 139 -2.27 -3.88 -6.42
CA ASN A 139 -2.11 -5.35 -6.45
C ASN A 139 -0.66 -5.78 -6.74
N VAL A 140 0.01 -5.13 -7.70
CA VAL A 140 1.42 -5.41 -8.00
C VAL A 140 2.29 -5.15 -6.78
N VAL A 141 2.07 -4.02 -6.09
CA VAL A 141 2.81 -3.69 -4.86
C VAL A 141 2.59 -4.76 -3.79
N VAL A 142 1.36 -5.20 -3.55
CA VAL A 142 1.06 -6.27 -2.56
C VAL A 142 1.81 -7.55 -2.91
N LEU A 143 1.76 -8.00 -4.15
CA LEU A 143 2.46 -9.21 -4.61
C LEU A 143 3.97 -9.12 -4.42
N VAL A 144 4.56 -7.97 -4.77
CA VAL A 144 5.98 -7.71 -4.55
C VAL A 144 6.28 -7.74 -3.06
N TYR A 145 5.53 -7.02 -2.22
CA TYR A 145 5.78 -6.93 -0.78
C TYR A 145 5.64 -8.28 -0.06
N GLU A 146 4.68 -9.12 -0.49
CA GLU A 146 4.53 -10.49 0.02
C GLU A 146 5.69 -11.41 -0.37
N SER A 147 6.28 -11.20 -1.54
CA SER A 147 7.40 -11.98 -2.06
C SER A 147 8.77 -11.49 -1.57
N CYS A 148 8.82 -10.31 -0.93
CA CYS A 148 10.07 -9.70 -0.50
C CYS A 148 10.54 -10.21 0.87
N ASP A 149 11.72 -10.80 0.88
CA ASP A 149 12.44 -11.10 2.12
C ASP A 149 12.98 -9.84 2.78
N ARG A 150 13.08 -9.87 4.11
CA ARG A 150 13.62 -8.78 4.92
C ARG A 150 15.01 -8.34 4.46
N MET A 151 15.90 -9.31 4.22
CA MET A 151 17.28 -9.05 3.80
C MET A 151 17.33 -8.43 2.41
N TRP A 152 16.49 -8.89 1.48
CA TRP A 152 16.38 -8.31 0.16
C TRP A 152 15.89 -6.86 0.25
N ALA A 153 14.82 -6.61 1.02
CA ALA A 153 14.25 -5.27 1.19
C ALA A 153 15.23 -4.31 1.88
N LYS A 154 16.07 -4.81 2.81
CA LYS A 154 17.16 -4.04 3.41
C LYS A 154 18.19 -3.69 2.34
N ASN A 155 18.79 -4.68 1.68
CA ASN A 155 19.86 -4.50 0.68
C ASN A 155 19.44 -3.58 -0.47
N VAL A 156 18.20 -3.71 -0.97
CA VAL A 156 17.72 -2.90 -2.09
C VAL A 156 17.45 -1.45 -1.66
N LEU A 157 16.88 -1.23 -0.46
CA LEU A 157 16.59 0.11 0.04
C LEU A 157 17.82 0.82 0.63
N THR A 158 18.88 0.09 0.95
CA THR A 158 20.17 0.68 1.37
C THR A 158 21.13 0.91 0.20
N ALA A 159 20.97 0.26 -0.96
CA ALA A 159 21.93 0.36 -2.06
C ALA A 159 22.19 1.80 -2.53
N ASP A 160 21.15 2.57 -2.86
CA ASP A 160 21.28 3.92 -3.43
C ASP A 160 20.16 4.87 -2.97
N ARG A 161 20.47 6.17 -2.91
CA ARG A 161 19.46 7.22 -2.62
C ARG A 161 18.32 7.20 -3.64
N PHE A 162 18.67 7.14 -4.92
CA PHE A 162 17.69 7.18 -6.02
C PHE A 162 16.72 5.99 -5.95
N ARG A 163 17.23 4.78 -5.65
CA ARG A 163 16.41 3.58 -5.48
C ARG A 163 15.42 3.71 -4.33
N LEU A 164 15.85 4.28 -3.20
CA LEU A 164 14.98 4.57 -2.07
C LEU A 164 13.81 5.48 -2.49
N TYR A 165 14.09 6.60 -3.16
CA TYR A 165 13.05 7.49 -3.66
C TYR A 165 12.13 6.80 -4.67
N ALA A 166 12.68 6.06 -5.62
CA ALA A 166 11.90 5.33 -6.62
C ALA A 166 10.94 4.32 -5.97
N ILE A 167 11.39 3.57 -4.96
CA ILE A 167 10.55 2.62 -4.24
C ILE A 167 9.48 3.34 -3.40
N LEU A 168 9.82 4.44 -2.73
CA LEU A 168 8.84 5.24 -1.99
C LEU A 168 7.75 5.80 -2.92
N VAL A 169 8.14 6.33 -4.09
CA VAL A 169 7.20 6.79 -5.12
C VAL A 169 6.34 5.65 -5.63
N PHE A 170 6.93 4.49 -5.92
CA PHE A 170 6.21 3.30 -6.37
C PHE A 170 5.20 2.79 -5.32
N LEU A 171 5.58 2.78 -4.04
CA LEU A 171 4.70 2.43 -2.92
C LEU A 171 3.60 3.47 -2.68
N ALA A 172 3.88 4.75 -2.91
CA ALA A 172 2.92 5.84 -2.76
C ALA A 172 1.96 5.96 -3.96
N TRP A 173 2.36 5.46 -5.14
CA TRP A 173 1.64 5.64 -6.39
C TRP A 173 0.18 5.18 -6.37
N PRO A 174 -0.19 4.00 -5.82
CA PRO A 174 -1.59 3.60 -5.70
C PRO A 174 -2.40 4.62 -4.92
N GLY A 175 -1.91 5.06 -3.76
CA GLY A 175 -2.57 6.07 -2.93
C GLY A 175 -2.74 7.42 -3.64
N LEU A 176 -1.68 7.88 -4.32
CA LEU A 176 -1.72 9.13 -5.10
C LEU A 176 -2.70 9.06 -6.27
N SER A 177 -2.67 7.98 -7.05
CA SER A 177 -3.56 7.78 -8.20
C SER A 177 -5.02 7.65 -7.76
N LEU A 178 -5.28 6.94 -6.65
CA LEU A 178 -6.61 6.85 -6.06
C LEU A 178 -7.13 8.22 -5.60
N GLY A 179 -6.30 8.98 -4.86
CA GLY A 179 -6.66 10.32 -4.42
C GLY A 179 -6.97 11.25 -5.59
N PHE A 180 -6.16 11.19 -6.65
CA PHE A 180 -6.40 11.96 -7.88
C PHE A 180 -7.72 11.56 -8.55
N SER A 181 -8.00 10.25 -8.69
CA SER A 181 -9.27 9.76 -9.22
C SER A 181 -10.47 10.31 -8.45
N ILE A 182 -10.44 10.27 -7.12
CA ILE A 182 -11.52 10.80 -6.27
C ILE A 182 -11.74 12.30 -6.54
N ILE A 183 -10.66 13.09 -6.56
CA ILE A 183 -10.75 14.54 -6.80
C ILE A 183 -11.33 14.82 -8.19
N VAL A 184 -10.86 14.13 -9.23
CA VAL A 184 -11.34 14.31 -10.59
C VAL A 184 -12.81 13.92 -10.72
N LEU A 185 -13.23 12.80 -10.11
CA LEU A 185 -14.65 12.40 -10.10
C LEU A 185 -15.52 13.43 -9.39
N MET A 186 -15.05 13.97 -8.26
CA MET A 186 -15.76 15.01 -7.54
C MET A 186 -15.92 16.27 -8.38
N ILE A 187 -14.88 16.70 -9.10
CA ILE A 187 -14.98 17.83 -10.03
C ILE A 187 -15.96 17.51 -11.17
N ALA A 188 -15.94 16.29 -11.73
CA ALA A 188 -16.87 15.87 -12.78
C ALA A 188 -18.33 16.00 -12.35
N LEU A 189 -18.65 15.51 -11.14
CA LEU A 189 -19.98 15.60 -10.57
C LEU A 189 -20.37 17.04 -10.23
N LEU A 190 -19.43 17.84 -9.72
CA LEU A 190 -19.65 19.25 -9.42
C LEU A 190 -19.99 20.03 -10.70
N VAL A 191 -19.22 19.86 -11.78
CA VAL A 191 -19.49 20.47 -13.09
C VAL A 191 -20.86 20.02 -13.63
N SER A 192 -21.21 18.75 -13.46
CA SER A 192 -22.52 18.21 -13.87
C SER A 192 -23.67 18.88 -13.11
N VAL A 193 -23.52 19.08 -11.80
CA VAL A 193 -24.51 19.75 -10.94
C VAL A 193 -24.65 21.22 -11.30
N PHE A 194 -23.54 21.94 -11.47
CA PHE A 194 -23.60 23.37 -11.85
C PHE A 194 -24.26 23.59 -13.21
N SER A 195 -24.12 22.63 -14.12
CA SER A 195 -24.76 22.67 -15.44
C SER A 195 -26.29 22.49 -15.41
N SER A 196 -26.87 22.01 -14.30
CA SER A 196 -28.32 21.77 -14.19
C SER A 196 -29.18 23.04 -14.09
N GLY A 197 -28.58 24.17 -13.69
CA GLY A 197 -29.31 25.41 -13.39
C GLY A 197 -30.17 25.38 -12.12
N LEU A 198 -30.18 24.27 -11.37
CA LEU A 198 -30.97 24.14 -10.14
C LEU A 198 -30.20 24.67 -8.91
N ILE A 199 -30.61 25.84 -8.41
CA ILE A 199 -29.92 26.55 -7.30
C ILE A 199 -29.82 25.71 -6.02
N TRP A 200 -30.87 24.95 -5.68
CA TRP A 200 -30.87 24.13 -4.46
C TRP A 200 -29.82 23.01 -4.52
N LEU A 201 -29.66 22.37 -5.68
CA LEU A 201 -28.70 21.29 -5.88
C LEU A 201 -27.26 21.84 -5.86
N GLN A 202 -27.04 23.00 -6.48
CA GLN A 202 -25.77 23.72 -6.40
C GLN A 202 -25.40 24.07 -4.95
N THR A 203 -26.36 24.52 -4.15
CA THR A 203 -26.15 24.87 -2.73
C THR A 203 -25.72 23.63 -1.92
N ILE A 204 -26.39 22.49 -2.11
CA ILE A 204 -26.01 21.23 -1.45
C ILE A 204 -24.61 20.79 -1.86
N ALA A 205 -24.28 20.86 -3.15
CA ALA A 205 -22.95 20.48 -3.64
C ALA A 205 -21.84 21.38 -3.08
N VAL A 206 -22.08 22.70 -2.96
CA VAL A 206 -21.13 23.63 -2.33
C VAL A 206 -20.96 23.32 -0.85
N LEU A 207 -22.06 23.06 -0.13
CA LEU A 207 -22.01 22.68 1.29
C LEU A 207 -21.20 21.40 1.51
N GLU A 208 -21.41 20.40 0.66
CA GLU A 208 -20.65 19.15 0.67
C GLU A 208 -19.15 19.40 0.43
N MET A 209 -18.80 20.19 -0.59
CA MET A 209 -17.40 20.53 -0.86
C MET A 209 -16.74 21.29 0.30
N LEU A 210 -17.47 22.21 0.94
CA LEU A 210 -16.99 22.91 2.13
C LEU A 210 -16.74 21.95 3.29
N LEU A 211 -17.60 20.94 3.48
CA LEU A 211 -17.42 19.91 4.48
C LEU A 211 -16.13 19.12 4.24
N TRP A 212 -15.87 18.68 3.00
CA TRP A 212 -14.63 17.97 2.65
C TRP A 212 -13.38 18.82 2.84
N VAL A 213 -13.41 20.08 2.41
CA VAL A 213 -12.26 20.99 2.56
C VAL A 213 -11.97 21.25 4.04
N TRP A 214 -12.99 21.35 4.90
CA TRP A 214 -12.84 21.56 6.34
C TRP A 214 -12.21 20.38 7.09
N LEU A 215 -12.38 19.16 6.58
CA LEU A 215 -11.75 17.97 7.17
C LEU A 215 -10.21 18.05 7.15
N ILE A 216 -9.61 18.71 6.15
CA ILE A 216 -8.14 18.81 6.05
C ILE A 216 -7.56 19.68 7.19
N PRO A 217 -7.99 20.94 7.42
CA PRO A 217 -7.58 21.71 8.57
C PRO A 217 -7.89 21.03 9.91
N ALA A 218 -9.07 20.40 10.04
CA ALA A 218 -9.43 19.67 11.25
C ALA A 218 -8.46 18.51 11.53
N PHE A 219 -8.12 17.74 10.50
CA PHE A 219 -7.13 16.69 10.60
C PHE A 219 -5.74 17.23 10.95
N ILE A 220 -5.28 18.30 10.29
CA ILE A 220 -3.99 18.93 10.57
C ILE A 220 -3.96 19.45 12.02
N TYR A 221 -5.02 20.08 12.48
CA TYR A 221 -5.14 20.58 13.86
C TYR A 221 -5.04 19.43 14.87
N CYS A 222 -5.71 18.31 14.62
CA CYS A 222 -5.63 17.12 15.47
C CYS A 222 -4.27 16.40 15.37
N ALA A 223 -3.60 16.45 14.22
CA ALA A 223 -2.35 15.76 13.96
C ALA A 223 -1.13 16.49 14.51
N ILE A 224 -1.21 17.80 14.76
CA ILE A 224 -0.13 18.55 15.40
C ILE A 224 -0.03 18.08 16.85
N PRO A 225 1.05 17.39 17.26
CA PRO A 225 1.23 17.00 18.64
C PRO A 225 1.25 18.28 19.47
N LYS A 226 0.32 18.37 20.42
CA LYS A 226 0.34 19.45 21.41
C LYS A 226 1.69 19.34 22.09
N LYS A 227 2.58 20.33 21.88
CA LYS A 227 3.81 20.48 22.67
C LYS A 227 3.34 20.62 24.12
N SER A 228 3.22 19.50 24.82
CA SER A 228 3.08 19.55 26.26
C SER A 228 4.38 20.21 26.72
N ASN A 229 4.28 21.32 27.42
CA ASN A 229 5.35 21.77 28.31
C ASN A 229 5.46 20.76 29.47
N GLN A 230 5.56 19.46 29.15
CA GLN A 230 6.09 18.47 30.07
C GLN A 230 7.56 18.78 30.14
N GLY A 231 7.89 19.70 31.06
CA GLY A 231 9.22 19.70 31.66
C GLY A 231 9.58 18.27 31.99
N TYR A 232 10.78 17.86 31.61
CA TYR A 232 11.42 16.60 31.96
C TYR A 232 10.96 16.16 33.36
N GLN A 233 9.93 15.32 33.43
CA GLN A 233 9.70 14.51 34.60
C GLN A 233 10.71 13.39 34.41
N PRO A 234 11.82 13.36 35.17
CA PRO A 234 12.76 12.26 35.08
C PRO A 234 11.93 10.99 35.22
N VAL A 235 12.03 10.10 34.24
CA VAL A 235 11.43 8.77 34.31
C VAL A 235 12.07 8.13 35.53
N LEU A 236 11.37 8.21 36.66
CA LEU A 236 11.77 7.58 37.90
C LEU A 236 11.94 6.10 37.55
N PRO A 237 13.11 5.50 37.82
CA PRO A 237 13.38 4.12 37.46
C PRO A 237 12.25 3.28 38.00
N LEU A 238 11.50 2.67 37.08
CA LEU A 238 10.33 1.88 37.37
C LEU A 238 10.77 0.76 38.31
N HIS A 239 10.53 0.95 39.61
CA HIS A 239 10.82 -0.02 40.64
C HIS A 239 10.07 -1.29 40.25
N ASN A 240 10.83 -2.37 39.99
CA ASN A 240 10.36 -3.66 39.54
C ASN A 240 9.07 -4.07 40.26
N HIS A 241 7.92 -3.86 39.62
CA HIS A 241 6.68 -4.42 40.12
C HIS A 241 6.74 -5.92 39.81
N PRO A 242 6.72 -6.80 40.83
CA PRO A 242 6.78 -8.24 40.61
C PRO A 242 5.62 -8.63 39.71
N ARG A 243 5.98 -9.21 38.57
CA ARG A 243 5.08 -9.74 37.57
C ARG A 243 4.33 -10.91 38.21
N ILE A 244 3.16 -10.62 38.81
CA ILE A 244 2.24 -11.66 39.28
C ILE A 244 1.80 -12.43 38.04
N ARG A 245 2.44 -13.58 37.84
CA ARG A 245 2.13 -14.56 36.81
C ARG A 245 0.80 -15.19 37.23
N ALA A 246 -0.31 -14.54 36.89
CA ALA A 246 -1.63 -15.15 36.99
C ALA A 246 -1.62 -16.38 36.07
N ALA A 247 -1.66 -17.57 36.67
CA ALA A 247 -1.80 -18.83 35.98
C ALA A 247 -3.07 -18.76 35.14
N ARG A 248 -2.91 -18.86 33.81
CA ARG A 248 -4.04 -18.99 32.89
C ARG A 248 -4.57 -20.42 33.05
N PRO A 249 -5.81 -20.63 33.52
CA PRO A 249 -6.39 -21.96 33.63
C PRO A 249 -6.65 -22.52 32.24
N ASP A 250 -6.14 -23.73 32.02
CA ASP A 250 -6.53 -24.73 31.01
C ASP A 250 -7.14 -24.17 29.73
N GLN A 251 -6.27 -23.66 28.86
CA GLN A 251 -6.60 -23.43 27.48
C GLN A 251 -6.61 -24.78 26.77
N ALA A 252 -7.81 -25.37 26.69
CA ALA A 252 -8.08 -26.60 25.96
C ALA A 252 -7.41 -26.57 24.58
N ASP A 253 -6.74 -27.68 24.26
CA ASP A 253 -6.05 -27.95 23.01
C ASP A 253 -6.98 -27.74 21.81
N VAL A 254 -6.94 -26.55 21.24
CA VAL A 254 -7.44 -26.34 19.89
C VAL A 254 -6.40 -26.98 18.97
N PRO A 255 -6.76 -28.00 18.16
CA PRO A 255 -5.82 -28.62 17.25
C PRO A 255 -5.25 -27.54 16.34
N VAL A 256 -3.95 -27.28 16.53
CA VAL A 256 -3.16 -26.44 15.64
C VAL A 256 -3.22 -27.13 14.28
N LEU A 257 -4.09 -26.61 13.41
CA LEU A 257 -4.10 -26.96 12.02
C LEU A 257 -2.73 -26.55 11.48
N SER A 258 -1.83 -27.53 11.43
CA SER A 258 -0.53 -27.44 10.78
C SER A 258 -0.78 -26.85 9.40
N THR A 259 -0.40 -25.58 9.24
CA THR A 259 -0.40 -24.90 7.96
C THR A 259 0.69 -25.57 7.15
N ARG A 260 0.26 -26.65 6.50
CA ARG A 260 0.89 -27.37 5.39
C ARG A 260 1.97 -26.51 4.76
N GLY A 261 3.22 -26.96 4.92
CA GLY A 261 4.40 -26.35 4.34
C GLY A 261 4.13 -25.93 2.91
N ARG A 262 3.93 -24.62 2.73
CA ARG A 262 4.07 -23.99 1.44
C ARG A 262 5.57 -24.00 1.19
N ASN A 263 6.03 -25.06 0.54
CA ASN A 263 7.24 -25.02 -0.25
C ASN A 263 7.02 -23.88 -1.24
N SER A 264 7.43 -22.67 -0.87
CA SER A 264 7.48 -21.53 -1.77
C SER A 264 8.47 -21.92 -2.85
N PRO A 265 8.05 -22.23 -4.09
CA PRO A 265 9.02 -22.20 -5.17
C PRO A 265 9.61 -20.79 -5.11
N HIS A 266 10.93 -20.69 -5.23
CA HIS A 266 11.58 -19.44 -5.62
C HIS A 266 11.06 -19.06 -7.01
N LEU A 267 9.80 -18.61 -7.08
CA LEU A 267 9.27 -17.89 -8.20
C LEU A 267 10.04 -16.58 -8.15
N SER A 268 11.17 -16.60 -8.85
CA SER A 268 12.04 -15.45 -9.03
C SER A 268 11.15 -14.25 -9.29
N LEU A 269 11.32 -13.19 -8.52
CA LEU A 269 10.68 -11.89 -8.75
C LEU A 269 10.77 -11.49 -10.23
N ALA A 270 11.83 -11.92 -10.93
CA ALA A 270 12.00 -11.76 -12.37
C ALA A 270 10.93 -12.49 -13.21
N ALA A 271 10.47 -13.68 -12.81
CA ALA A 271 9.38 -14.41 -13.47
C ALA A 271 8.01 -13.76 -13.22
N ALA A 272 7.79 -13.20 -12.02
CA ALA A 272 6.57 -12.43 -11.73
C ALA A 272 6.55 -11.10 -12.50
N LEU A 273 7.69 -10.38 -12.56
CA LEU A 273 7.85 -9.17 -13.36
C LEU A 273 7.78 -9.46 -14.87
N ALA A 274 8.34 -10.57 -15.35
CA ALA A 274 8.22 -11.00 -16.74
C ALA A 274 6.76 -11.29 -17.12
N LYS A 275 6.00 -11.98 -16.25
CA LYS A 275 4.56 -12.19 -16.46
C LYS A 275 3.77 -10.88 -16.45
N LEU A 276 4.11 -9.94 -15.58
CA LEU A 276 3.45 -8.61 -15.56
C LEU A 276 3.77 -7.79 -16.82
N LEU A 277 4.97 -7.91 -17.38
CA LEU A 277 5.34 -7.31 -18.66
C LEU A 277 4.64 -8.00 -19.85
N GLU A 278 4.38 -9.31 -19.78
CA GLU A 278 3.59 -10.05 -20.78
C GLU A 278 2.09 -9.67 -20.78
N PHE A 279 1.54 -9.23 -19.64
CA PHE A 279 0.18 -8.69 -19.56
C PHE A 279 0.07 -7.23 -20.07
N GLY A 280 1.19 -6.60 -20.43
CA GLY A 280 1.21 -5.36 -21.20
C GLY A 280 0.72 -5.61 -22.63
N VAL A 281 -0.61 -5.62 -22.80
CA VAL A 281 -1.31 -5.73 -24.08
C VAL A 281 -0.59 -4.89 -25.15
N PRO A 282 -0.11 -5.48 -26.26
CA PRO A 282 0.49 -4.70 -27.33
C PRO A 282 -0.59 -3.79 -27.91
N ALA A 283 -0.45 -2.48 -27.71
CA ALA A 283 -1.31 -1.43 -28.25
C ALA A 283 -1.45 -1.45 -29.79
N GLN A 284 -0.74 -2.34 -30.48
CA GLN A 284 -0.81 -2.54 -31.92
C GLN A 284 -2.09 -3.25 -32.40
N GLN A 285 -2.82 -3.99 -31.56
CA GLN A 285 -4.07 -4.64 -32.01
C GLN A 285 -5.31 -3.73 -32.00
N LEU A 286 -5.28 -2.59 -31.31
CA LEU A 286 -6.40 -1.65 -31.26
C LEU A 286 -6.40 -0.61 -32.39
N LEU A 287 -5.29 -0.49 -33.14
CA LEU A 287 -5.16 0.42 -34.29
C LEU A 287 -5.36 -0.26 -35.66
N ALA A 288 -5.45 -1.59 -35.70
CA ALA A 288 -5.62 -2.36 -36.94
C ALA A 288 -7.10 -2.59 -37.34
N GLY A 289 -8.07 -2.22 -36.50
CA GLY A 289 -9.50 -2.48 -36.73
C GLY A 289 -10.30 -1.33 -37.34
N ALA A 290 -9.69 -0.18 -37.64
CA ALA A 290 -10.41 1.04 -38.03
C ALA A 290 -10.29 1.40 -39.53
N SER A 291 -9.88 0.46 -40.40
CA SER A 291 -9.62 0.74 -41.82
C SER A 291 -10.11 -0.38 -42.73
N THR A 292 -11.42 -0.62 -42.77
CA THR A 292 -12.11 -1.19 -43.94
C THR A 292 -13.60 -0.88 -43.81
N ASP A 293 -14.04 0.21 -44.44
CA ASP A 293 -15.34 0.34 -45.11
C ASP A 293 -15.36 1.69 -45.84
N GLY A 294 -14.92 1.62 -47.10
CA GLY A 294 -14.92 2.67 -48.12
C GLY A 294 -14.81 2.03 -49.48
#